data_AF-A0AAW3BTD7-F1
#
_entry.id   AF-A0AAW3BTD7-F1
#
_cell.length_a   1.000
_cell.length_b   1.000
_cell.length_c   1.000
_cell.angle_alpha   90.00
_cell.angle_beta   90.00
_cell.angle_gamma   90.00
#
_symmetry.space_group_name_H-M   'P 1'
#
loop_
_entity.id
_entity.type
_entity.pdbx_description
1 polymer ?
#
loop_
_entity_poly.entity_id
_entity_poly.type
_entity_poly.pdbx_seq_one_letter_code
_entity_poly.pdbx_strand_id
1 'polypeptide(L)'
;MWGGDMRKGKTSNRELDVIYKAYLPEKQIVPSDTMVHLDWKRAQQLKAKVHRHGVVYFPIFIMKHWIAGLLEKGTRDSAEIQLSIFDSAPSPIVEEKLRKHFNMVWPALRLVNEFSPRQERYSDDCGLYMSAVFFGAHLDIQIDHSHDMAKCMRRLLYAAS
;
A
#
# COMPACT_ATOMS: atom_id res chain seq x y z
N MET A 1 14.78 3.76 12.56
CA MET A 1 14.97 2.30 12.35
C MET A 1 13.73 1.65 12.94
N TRP A 2 12.85 1.07 12.12
CA TRP A 2 11.60 0.47 12.60
C TRP A 2 11.68 -1.02 12.33
N GLY A 3 11.90 -1.81 13.39
CA GLY A 3 12.07 -3.27 13.30
C GLY A 3 10.79 -3.99 12.90
N GLY A 4 10.97 -5.16 12.27
CA GLY A 4 9.93 -6.13 12.00
C GLY A 4 10.26 -7.48 12.65
N ASP A 5 9.20 -8.23 12.94
CA ASP A 5 9.24 -9.65 13.23
C ASP A 5 8.10 -10.24 12.40
N MET A 6 8.37 -10.51 11.13
CA MET A 6 7.34 -11.01 10.20
C MET A 6 6.69 -12.30 10.69
N ARG A 7 7.39 -13.09 11.51
CA ARG A 7 6.82 -14.28 12.17
C ARG A 7 5.67 -13.92 13.12
N LYS A 8 5.68 -12.70 13.68
CA LYS A 8 4.62 -12.11 14.52
C LYS A 8 3.71 -11.14 13.75
N GLY A 9 3.87 -11.05 12.43
CA GLY A 9 3.06 -10.19 11.56
C GLY A 9 3.56 -8.76 11.38
N LYS A 10 4.52 -8.32 12.21
CA LYS A 10 5.06 -6.96 12.15
C LYS A 10 6.10 -6.83 11.04
N THR A 11 5.88 -5.91 10.11
CA THR A 11 6.75 -5.68 8.95
C THR A 11 7.49 -4.35 9.03
N SER A 12 8.77 -4.34 8.64
CA SER A 12 9.55 -3.13 8.41
C SER A 12 9.54 -2.73 6.93
N ASN A 13 9.84 -1.45 6.66
CA ASN A 13 9.99 -0.95 5.28
C ASN A 13 11.09 -1.70 4.51
N ARG A 14 12.21 -2.05 5.17
CA ARG A 14 13.32 -2.77 4.52
C ARG A 14 12.92 -4.18 4.11
N GLU A 15 12.25 -4.92 4.99
CA GLU A 15 11.77 -6.27 4.69
C GLU A 15 10.79 -6.25 3.51
N LEU A 16 9.84 -5.31 3.54
CA LEU A 16 8.86 -5.14 2.47
C LEU A 16 9.53 -4.77 1.14
N ASP A 17 10.47 -3.83 1.14
CA ASP A 17 11.17 -3.42 -0.08
C ASP A 17 12.01 -4.56 -0.67
N VAL A 18 12.63 -5.41 0.14
CA VAL A 18 13.35 -6.61 -0.32
C VAL A 18 12.40 -7.57 -1.03
N ILE A 19 11.27 -7.88 -0.38
CA ILE A 19 10.25 -8.78 -0.94
C ILE A 19 9.67 -8.18 -2.23
N TYR A 20 9.23 -6.93 -2.21
CA TYR A 20 8.61 -6.33 -3.38
C TYR A 20 9.56 -6.17 -4.55
N LYS A 21 10.85 -5.89 -4.30
CA LYS A 21 11.86 -5.88 -5.36
C LYS A 21 12.05 -7.25 -6.01
N ALA A 22 11.89 -8.32 -5.25
CA ALA A 22 12.04 -9.69 -5.76
C ALA A 22 10.80 -10.18 -6.53
N TYR A 23 9.60 -9.78 -6.11
CA TYR A 23 8.36 -10.42 -6.55
C TYR A 23 7.31 -9.50 -7.21
N LEU A 24 7.49 -8.17 -7.18
CA LEU A 24 6.62 -7.23 -7.89
C LEU A 24 7.38 -6.54 -9.04
N PRO A 25 6.68 -6.05 -10.08
CA PRO A 25 7.32 -5.33 -11.16
C PRO A 25 7.99 -4.04 -10.66
N GLU A 26 9.31 -3.95 -10.78
CA GLU A 26 10.14 -2.83 -10.28
C GLU A 26 9.63 -1.45 -10.78
N LYS A 27 9.10 -1.41 -12.01
CA LYS A 27 8.56 -0.20 -12.62
C LYS A 27 7.17 0.20 -12.11
N GLN A 28 6.51 -0.65 -11.32
CA GLN A 28 5.18 -0.42 -10.77
C GLN A 28 5.16 -0.31 -9.24
N ILE A 29 6.14 -0.84 -8.50
CA ILE A 29 6.26 -0.60 -7.05
C ILE A 29 7.07 0.67 -6.76
N VAL A 30 6.72 1.41 -5.69
CA VAL A 30 7.59 2.46 -5.11
C VAL A 30 8.14 2.05 -3.75
N PRO A 31 9.29 2.61 -3.32
CA PRO A 31 9.86 2.33 -2.00
C PRO A 31 8.84 2.56 -0.88
N SER A 32 8.87 1.73 0.15
CA SER A 32 7.88 1.73 1.22
C SER A 32 7.91 2.99 2.11
N ASP A 33 8.98 3.79 2.02
CA ASP A 33 9.12 5.08 2.69
C ASP A 33 8.69 6.28 1.82
N THR A 34 8.17 6.05 0.62
CA THR A 34 7.81 7.11 -0.35
C THR A 34 6.85 8.14 0.27
N MET A 35 5.88 7.71 1.07
CA MET A 35 4.92 8.60 1.76
C MET A 35 5.61 9.57 2.74
N VAL A 36 6.67 9.14 3.42
CA VAL A 36 7.40 9.98 4.42
C VAL A 36 8.02 11.20 3.76
N HIS A 37 8.39 11.07 2.49
CA HIS A 37 9.11 12.06 1.73
C HIS A 37 8.27 12.65 0.59
N LEU A 38 6.96 12.41 0.59
CA LEU A 38 6.08 12.86 -0.47
C LEU A 38 5.96 14.38 -0.44
N ASP A 39 6.43 15.01 -1.52
CA ASP A 39 6.25 16.42 -1.81
C ASP A 39 5.58 16.57 -3.18
N TRP A 40 5.33 17.81 -3.60
CA TRP A 40 4.73 18.09 -4.90
C TRP A 40 5.54 17.51 -6.08
N LYS A 41 6.88 17.56 -6.01
CA LYS A 41 7.75 17.06 -7.09
C LYS A 41 7.65 15.54 -7.21
N ARG A 42 7.68 14.82 -6.10
CA ARG A 42 7.49 13.36 -6.07
C ARG A 42 6.07 12.97 -6.50
N ALA A 43 5.05 13.75 -6.14
CA ALA A 43 3.70 13.56 -6.63
C ALA A 43 3.63 13.62 -8.17
N GLN A 44 4.30 14.60 -8.80
CA GLN A 44 4.39 14.65 -10.27
C GLN A 44 5.16 13.46 -10.86
N GLN A 45 6.21 12.98 -10.18
CA GLN A 45 6.93 11.77 -10.60
C GLN A 45 6.05 10.52 -10.53
N LEU A 46 5.25 10.37 -9.47
CA LEU A 46 4.27 9.29 -9.32
C LEU A 46 3.22 9.35 -10.43
N LYS A 47 2.66 10.54 -10.71
CA LYS A 47 1.76 10.76 -11.84
C LYS A 47 2.39 10.27 -13.15
N ALA A 48 3.60 10.70 -13.46
CA ALA A 48 4.31 10.27 -14.66
C ALA A 48 4.58 8.75 -14.68
N LYS A 49 4.86 8.14 -13.52
CA LYS A 49 5.03 6.69 -13.37
C LYS A 49 3.74 5.94 -13.72
N VAL A 50 2.59 6.39 -13.21
CA VAL A 50 1.26 5.84 -13.52
C VAL A 50 0.96 5.94 -15.02
N HIS A 51 1.20 7.11 -15.64
CA HIS A 51 0.95 7.26 -17.08
C HIS A 51 1.77 6.31 -17.95
N ARG A 52 3.00 5.98 -17.55
CA ARG A 52 3.92 5.10 -18.29
C ARG A 52 3.72 3.62 -18.02
N HIS A 53 3.32 3.25 -16.81
CA HIS A 53 3.37 1.84 -16.36
C HIS A 53 2.02 1.28 -15.93
N GLY A 54 0.95 2.09 -15.99
CA GLY A 54 -0.37 1.67 -15.53
C GLY A 54 -0.46 1.78 -14.01
N VAL A 55 -0.88 0.70 -13.37
CA VAL A 55 -1.03 0.65 -11.91
C VAL A 55 0.34 0.79 -11.22
N VAL A 56 0.42 1.63 -10.20
CA VAL A 56 1.59 1.80 -9.35
C VAL A 56 1.23 1.42 -7.91
N TYR A 57 1.89 0.39 -7.39
CA TYR A 57 1.78 -0.05 -5.99
C TYR A 57 2.47 0.97 -5.08
N PHE A 58 1.72 1.49 -4.12
CA PHE A 58 2.15 2.54 -3.22
C PHE A 58 1.95 2.11 -1.77
N PRO A 59 3.00 1.60 -1.09
CA PRO A 59 2.94 1.32 0.33
C PRO A 59 2.85 2.63 1.11
N ILE A 60 1.81 2.78 1.93
CA ILE A 60 1.56 3.99 2.72
C ILE A 60 1.78 3.64 4.19
N PHE A 61 2.84 4.20 4.78
CA PHE A 61 3.08 4.11 6.22
C PHE A 61 2.70 5.42 6.91
N ILE A 62 1.76 5.34 7.85
CA ILE A 62 1.32 6.50 8.61
C ILE A 62 0.90 6.07 10.01
N MET A 63 1.33 6.81 11.03
CA MET A 63 0.94 6.54 12.43
C MET A 63 1.15 5.08 12.89
N LYS A 64 2.27 4.45 12.49
CA LYS A 64 2.61 3.05 12.78
C LYS A 64 1.66 2.03 12.14
N HIS A 65 0.99 2.40 11.06
CA HIS A 65 0.04 1.58 10.33
C HIS A 65 0.41 1.53 8.84
N TRP A 66 0.30 0.34 8.26
CA TRP A 66 0.50 0.11 6.83
C TRP A 66 -0.85 0.07 6.10
N ILE A 67 -0.91 0.77 4.97
CA ILE A 67 -2.10 0.85 4.11
C ILE A 67 -1.67 0.56 2.68
N ALA A 68 -2.44 -0.26 1.97
CA ALA A 68 -2.22 -0.49 0.54
C ALA A 68 -2.82 0.65 -0.28
N GLY A 69 -1.96 1.32 -1.07
CA GLY A 69 -2.37 2.26 -2.09
C GLY A 69 -2.15 1.69 -3.49
N LEU A 70 -3.17 1.74 -4.34
CA LEU A 70 -3.03 1.51 -5.78
C LEU A 70 -3.23 2.84 -6.51
N LEU A 71 -2.19 3.33 -7.16
CA LEU A 71 -2.26 4.53 -8.00
C LEU A 71 -2.55 4.13 -9.44
N GLU A 72 -3.60 4.72 -10.02
CA GLU A 72 -4.06 4.40 -11.36
C GLU A 72 -4.64 5.64 -12.08
N LYS A 73 -4.85 5.52 -13.39
CA LYS A 73 -5.54 6.57 -14.14
C LYS A 73 -7.01 6.61 -13.72
N GLY A 74 -7.54 7.81 -13.58
CA GLY A 74 -8.97 7.99 -13.32
C GLY A 74 -9.83 7.46 -14.47
N THR A 75 -11.08 7.11 -14.14
CA THR A 75 -12.05 6.60 -15.12
C THR A 75 -12.72 7.69 -15.95
N ARG A 76 -12.67 8.94 -15.47
CA ARG A 76 -13.38 10.09 -16.08
C ARG A 76 -12.50 10.91 -17.01
N ASP A 77 -11.23 11.08 -16.65
CA ASP A 77 -10.25 11.85 -17.41
C ASP A 77 -8.92 11.11 -17.41
N SER A 78 -8.33 10.95 -18.60
CA SER A 78 -7.01 10.34 -18.78
C SER A 78 -5.88 11.05 -18.00
N ALA A 79 -6.08 12.32 -17.63
CA ALA A 79 -5.17 13.13 -16.83
C ALA A 79 -5.43 13.07 -15.31
N GLU A 80 -6.60 12.57 -14.90
CA GLU A 80 -6.93 12.30 -13.49
C GLU A 80 -6.11 11.10 -13.00
N ILE A 81 -5.63 11.20 -11.76
CA ILE A 81 -5.00 10.08 -11.07
C ILE A 81 -5.87 9.76 -9.85
N GLN A 82 -6.13 8.48 -9.67
CA GLN A 82 -6.85 7.94 -8.53
C GLN A 82 -5.88 7.17 -7.63
N LEU A 83 -6.05 7.31 -6.32
CA LEU A 83 -5.46 6.46 -5.30
C LEU A 83 -6.57 5.65 -4.64
N SER A 84 -6.59 4.36 -4.94
CA SER A 84 -7.47 3.37 -4.32
C SER A 84 -6.80 2.88 -3.03
N ILE A 85 -7.49 3.07 -1.89
CA ILE A 85 -6.96 2.90 -0.53
C ILE A 85 -7.59 1.66 0.10
N PHE A 86 -6.76 0.70 0.47
CA PHE A 86 -7.15 -0.55 1.12
C PHE A 86 -6.58 -0.57 2.55
N ASP A 87 -7.45 -0.30 3.52
CA ASP A 87 -7.10 -0.20 4.93
C ASP A 87 -7.70 -1.36 5.76
N SER A 88 -6.85 -2.24 6.27
CA SER A 88 -7.23 -3.38 7.12
C SER A 88 -7.61 -2.99 8.55
N ALA A 89 -7.30 -1.78 9.01
CA ALA A 89 -7.64 -1.27 10.34
C ALA A 89 -7.94 0.24 10.29
N PRO A 90 -9.06 0.63 9.65
CA PRO A 90 -9.34 2.03 9.38
C PRO A 90 -9.57 2.80 10.67
N SER A 91 -9.05 4.01 10.67
CA SER A 91 -9.19 4.96 11.76
C SER A 91 -9.53 6.33 11.17
N PRO A 92 -10.59 7.00 11.66
CA PRO A 92 -10.92 8.36 11.21
C PRO A 92 -9.74 9.34 11.34
N ILE A 93 -8.91 9.17 12.37
CA ILE A 93 -7.73 10.01 12.63
C ILE A 93 -6.67 9.78 11.55
N VAL A 94 -6.44 8.52 11.16
CA VAL A 94 -5.48 8.17 10.11
C VAL A 94 -5.97 8.68 8.76
N GLU A 95 -7.26 8.49 8.46
CA GLU A 95 -7.89 8.96 7.24
C GLU A 95 -7.81 10.49 7.10
N GLU A 96 -8.16 11.24 8.15
CA GLU A 96 -8.10 12.70 8.15
C GLU A 96 -6.66 13.18 7.87
N LYS A 97 -5.67 12.57 8.55
CA LYS A 97 -4.26 12.93 8.37
C LYS A 97 -3.77 12.64 6.96
N LEU A 98 -4.19 11.50 6.40
CA LEU A 98 -3.86 11.08 5.04
C LEU A 98 -4.47 12.04 4.01
N ARG A 99 -5.76 12.35 4.14
CA ARG A 99 -6.47 13.32 3.28
C ARG A 99 -5.82 14.69 3.34
N LYS A 100 -5.51 15.19 4.54
CA LYS A 100 -4.85 16.49 4.73
C LYS A 100 -3.49 16.54 4.04
N HIS A 101 -2.69 15.47 4.16
CA HIS A 101 -1.38 15.41 3.53
C HIS A 101 -1.49 15.41 2.00
N PHE A 102 -2.32 14.54 1.42
CA PHE A 102 -2.50 14.48 -0.04
C PHE A 102 -3.11 15.76 -0.61
N ASN A 103 -4.09 16.36 0.06
CA ASN A 103 -4.67 17.65 -0.36
C ASN A 103 -3.61 18.77 -0.42
N MET A 104 -2.58 18.70 0.41
CA MET A 104 -1.50 19.69 0.43
C MET A 104 -0.49 19.47 -0.71
N VAL A 105 -0.07 18.24 -0.96
CA VAL A 105 1.02 17.93 -1.92
C VAL A 105 0.53 17.56 -3.32
N TRP A 106 -0.72 17.09 -3.42
CA TRP A 106 -1.35 16.63 -4.65
C TRP A 106 -2.88 16.88 -4.64
N PRO A 107 -3.33 18.16 -4.72
CA PRO A 107 -4.76 18.51 -4.60
C PRO A 107 -5.69 17.87 -5.63
N ALA A 108 -5.16 17.55 -6.82
CA ALA A 108 -5.91 16.92 -7.91
C ALA A 108 -5.98 15.38 -7.81
N LEU A 109 -5.38 14.77 -6.77
CA LEU A 109 -5.44 13.33 -6.55
C LEU A 109 -6.83 12.94 -6.05
N ARG A 110 -7.49 12.02 -6.74
CA ARG A 110 -8.76 11.46 -6.27
C ARG A 110 -8.49 10.32 -5.29
N LEU A 111 -8.98 10.44 -4.06
CA LEU A 111 -8.86 9.40 -3.05
C LEU A 111 -10.14 8.54 -3.03
N VAL A 112 -10.00 7.23 -3.20
CA VAL A 112 -11.11 6.27 -3.15
C VAL A 112 -10.80 5.24 -2.08
N ASN A 113 -11.69 5.12 -1.08
CA ASN A 113 -11.58 4.07 -0.09
C ASN A 113 -12.21 2.81 -0.65
N GLU A 114 -11.40 1.77 -0.83
CA GLU A 114 -11.85 0.47 -1.27
C GLU A 114 -12.12 -0.45 -0.07
N PHE A 115 -12.91 -1.49 -0.32
CA PHE A 115 -13.11 -2.51 0.68
C PHE A 115 -11.80 -3.27 0.93
N SER A 116 -11.38 -3.31 2.18
CA SER A 116 -10.28 -4.15 2.65
C SER A 116 -10.73 -4.92 3.87
N PRO A 117 -10.51 -6.23 3.90
CA PRO A 117 -10.82 -7.02 5.07
C PRO A 117 -10.02 -6.64 6.28
N ARG A 118 -10.68 -6.84 7.42
CA ARG A 118 -10.19 -6.37 8.70
C ARG A 118 -9.14 -7.33 9.22
N GLN A 119 -8.04 -6.75 9.68
CA GLN A 119 -7.10 -7.50 10.51
C GLN A 119 -7.70 -7.74 11.88
N GLU A 120 -7.22 -8.78 12.57
CA GLU A 120 -7.60 -9.03 13.95
C GLU A 120 -7.22 -7.82 14.83
N ARG A 121 -8.08 -7.48 15.78
CA ARG A 121 -7.84 -6.34 16.67
C ARG A 121 -6.54 -6.59 17.45
N TYR A 122 -5.69 -5.57 17.52
CA TYR A 122 -4.37 -5.62 18.16
C TYR A 122 -3.34 -6.56 17.50
N SER A 123 -3.64 -7.08 16.31
CA SER A 123 -2.61 -7.69 15.47
C SER A 123 -1.71 -6.61 14.85
N ASP A 124 -0.45 -6.96 14.60
CA ASP A 124 0.50 -6.13 13.86
C ASP A 124 0.46 -6.42 12.34
N ASP A 125 -0.60 -7.07 11.84
CA ASP A 125 -0.66 -7.67 10.49
C ASP A 125 -0.91 -6.69 9.34
N CYS A 126 -1.05 -5.39 9.61
CA CYS A 126 -1.38 -4.38 8.58
C CYS A 126 -0.48 -4.47 7.32
N GLY A 127 0.81 -4.73 7.49
CA GLY A 127 1.73 -4.92 6.36
C GLY A 127 1.52 -6.21 5.57
N LEU A 128 0.99 -7.26 6.21
CA LEU A 128 0.59 -8.50 5.54
C LEU A 128 -0.65 -8.29 4.67
N TYR A 129 -1.67 -7.61 5.21
CA TYR A 129 -2.89 -7.28 4.46
C TYR A 129 -2.57 -6.36 3.29
N MET A 130 -1.72 -5.35 3.50
CA MET A 130 -1.21 -4.50 2.42
C MET A 130 -0.50 -5.33 1.34
N SER A 131 0.40 -6.24 1.74
CA SER A 131 1.12 -7.10 0.79
C SER A 131 0.18 -8.02 0.03
N ALA A 132 -0.85 -8.56 0.69
CA ALA A 132 -1.88 -9.37 0.06
C ALA A 132 -2.55 -8.58 -1.07
N VAL A 133 -2.98 -7.33 -0.83
CA VAL A 133 -3.58 -6.49 -1.88
C VAL A 133 -2.64 -6.31 -3.08
N PHE A 134 -1.35 -6.06 -2.86
CA PHE A 134 -0.40 -5.88 -3.96
C PHE A 134 -0.19 -7.16 -4.78
N PHE A 135 0.00 -8.30 -4.12
CA PHE A 135 0.14 -9.58 -4.82
C PHE A 135 -1.15 -10.01 -5.50
N GLY A 136 -2.30 -9.77 -4.87
CA GLY A 136 -3.62 -10.03 -5.45
C GLY A 136 -3.81 -9.24 -6.75
N ALA A 137 -3.55 -7.93 -6.71
CA ALA A 137 -3.61 -7.07 -7.88
C ALA A 137 -2.57 -7.42 -8.95
N HIS A 138 -1.37 -7.88 -8.57
CA HIS A 138 -0.33 -8.27 -9.53
C HIS A 138 -0.65 -9.58 -10.25
N LEU A 139 -1.19 -10.56 -9.52
CA LEU A 139 -1.50 -11.89 -10.03
C LEU A 139 -2.91 -11.98 -10.65
N ASP A 140 -3.68 -10.89 -10.61
CA ASP A 140 -5.09 -10.84 -11.01
C ASP A 140 -5.93 -11.90 -10.27
N ILE A 141 -5.71 -12.03 -8.95
CA ILE A 141 -6.43 -12.95 -8.08
C ILE A 141 -7.22 -12.19 -7.03
N GLN A 142 -8.44 -12.63 -6.80
CA GLN A 142 -9.19 -12.24 -5.61
C GLN A 142 -8.67 -13.04 -4.43
N ILE A 143 -8.12 -12.34 -3.44
CA ILE A 143 -7.70 -12.99 -2.20
C ILE A 143 -8.96 -13.25 -1.39
N ASP A 144 -9.30 -14.53 -1.22
CA ASP A 144 -10.34 -14.90 -0.28
C ASP A 144 -9.86 -14.63 1.15
N HIS A 145 -10.65 -13.85 1.86
CA HIS A 145 -10.33 -13.34 3.18
C HIS A 145 -10.79 -14.32 4.25
N SER A 146 -10.19 -15.51 4.18
CA SER A 146 -10.33 -16.54 5.20
C SER A 146 -9.70 -16.10 6.52
N HIS A 147 -10.15 -16.70 7.63
CA HIS A 147 -9.55 -16.49 8.95
C HIS A 147 -8.04 -16.82 8.97
N ASP A 148 -7.57 -17.69 8.08
CA ASP A 148 -6.16 -18.09 8.00
C ASP A 148 -5.31 -17.18 7.09
N MET A 149 -5.87 -16.16 6.44
CA MET A 149 -5.15 -15.31 5.50
C MET A 149 -3.89 -14.69 6.13
N ALA A 150 -4.01 -14.11 7.34
CA ALA A 150 -2.86 -13.54 8.03
C ALA A 150 -1.78 -14.60 8.31
N LYS A 151 -2.18 -15.79 8.76
CA LYS A 151 -1.26 -16.91 9.03
C LYS A 151 -0.56 -17.41 7.76
N CYS A 152 -1.27 -17.51 6.64
CA CYS A 152 -0.72 -17.86 5.34
C CYS A 152 0.28 -16.79 4.86
N MET A 153 -0.11 -15.52 4.92
CA MET A 153 0.76 -14.40 4.53
C MET A 153 2.02 -14.32 5.41
N ARG A 154 1.93 -14.54 6.72
CA ARG A 154 3.11 -14.59 7.61
C ARG A 154 4.11 -15.63 7.13
N ARG A 155 3.64 -16.84 6.78
CA ARG A 155 4.50 -17.93 6.30
C ARG A 155 5.13 -17.58 4.95
N LEU A 156 4.35 -17.06 4.02
CA LEU A 156 4.81 -16.71 2.68
C LEU A 156 5.84 -15.57 2.72
N LEU A 157 5.53 -14.46 3.40
CA LEU A 157 6.44 -13.32 3.47
C LEU A 157 7.71 -13.65 4.27
N TYR A 158 7.60 -14.46 5.34
CA TYR A 158 8.78 -14.92 6.07
C TYR A 158 9.68 -15.86 5.24
N ALA A 159 9.10 -16.73 4.41
CA ALA A 159 9.88 -17.57 3.50
C ALA A 159 10.53 -16.76 2.37
N ALA A 160 9.96 -15.61 2.03
CA ALA A 160 10.43 -14.71 0.98
C ALA A 160 11.46 -13.67 1.44
N SER A 161 11.71 -13.57 2.75
CA SER A 161 12.55 -12.54 3.40
C SER A 161 13.98 -12.96 3.67
#